data_AF-A0A9D5VTZ4-F1
#
_entry.id   AF-A0A9D5VTZ4-F1
#
_cell.length_a   1.000
_cell.length_b   1.000
_cell.length_c   1.000
_cell.angle_alpha   90.00
_cell.angle_beta   90.00
_cell.angle_gamma   90.00
#
_symmetry.space_group_name_H-M   'P 1'
#
loop_
_entity.id
_entity.type
_entity.pdbx_description
1 polymer ?
#
loop_
_entity_poly.entity_id
_entity_poly.type
_entity_poly.pdbx_seq_one_letter_code
_entity_poly.pdbx_strand_id
1 'polypeptide(L)' 'MKCHMCSSKMEAIITDLPFKVSHTTIVILKGLPVFQCVSCREYLLDDSVMEQVENIIEHIDNSAELEVLKYAA' A
#
# COMPACT_ATOMS: atom_id res chain seq x y z
N MET A 1 -10.99 0.45 14.58
CA MET A 1 -10.63 1.80 14.07
C MET A 1 -11.77 2.36 13.23
N LYS A 2 -11.99 3.67 13.25
CA LYS A 2 -12.99 4.34 12.39
C LYS A 2 -12.28 5.00 11.19
N CYS A 3 -12.96 5.01 10.04
CA CYS A 3 -12.49 5.67 8.84
C CYS A 3 -12.48 7.18 9.05
N HIS A 4 -11.36 7.84 8.77
CA HIS A 4 -11.24 9.29 8.90
C HIS A 4 -12.05 10.07 7.84
N MET A 5 -12.40 9.41 6.73
CA MET A 5 -13.20 10.00 5.64
C MET A 5 -14.71 9.96 5.90
N CYS A 6 -15.24 8.82 6.38
CA CYS A 6 -16.70 8.63 6.53
C CYS A 6 -17.16 8.15 7.92
N SER A 7 -16.24 8.03 8.88
CA SER A 7 -16.50 7.55 10.25
C SER A 7 -17.01 6.10 10.39
N SER A 8 -17.11 5.34 9.29
CA SER A 8 -17.50 3.92 9.30
C SER A 8 -16.38 3.01 9.84
N LYS A 9 -16.66 1.72 10.00
CA LYS A 9 -15.71 0.72 10.50
C LYS A 9 -14.63 0.40 9.46
N MET A 10 -13.40 0.25 9.93
CA MET A 10 -12.28 -0.28 9.15
C MET A 10 -12.08 -1.77 9.46
N GLU A 11 -11.69 -2.56 8.46
CA GLU A 11 -11.40 -4.00 8.57
C GLU A 11 -10.03 -4.33 8.01
N ALA A 12 -9.29 -5.20 8.71
CA ALA A 12 -7.98 -5.65 8.26
C ALA A 12 -8.14 -6.64 7.10
N ILE A 13 -7.46 -6.38 5.99
CA ILE A 13 -7.43 -7.22 4.79
C ILE A 13 -6.01 -7.32 4.24
N ILE A 14 -5.78 -8.29 3.35
CA ILE A 14 -4.56 -8.40 2.55
C ILE A 14 -4.94 -8.08 1.11
N THR A 15 -4.26 -7.13 0.48
CA THR A 15 -4.57 -6.67 -0.89
C THR A 15 -3.31 -6.26 -1.64
N ASP A 16 -3.46 -5.97 -2.92
CA ASP A 16 -2.40 -5.41 -3.75
C ASP A 16 -2.63 -3.90 -3.93
N LEU A 17 -1.60 -3.07 -3.77
CA LEU A 17 -1.69 -1.61 -3.96
C LEU A 17 -0.59 -1.08 -4.89
N PRO A 18 -0.93 -0.14 -5.81
CA PRO A 18 0.05 0.57 -6.62
C PRO A 18 0.62 1.78 -5.87
N PHE A 19 1.93 1.98 -6.02
CA PHE A 19 2.69 3.12 -5.51
C PHE A 19 3.40 3.79 -6.69
N LYS A 20 3.13 5.08 -6.90
CA LYS A 20 3.87 5.87 -7.88
C LYS A 20 5.17 6.36 -7.23
N VAL A 21 6.30 5.78 -7.64
CA VAL A 21 7.62 6.05 -7.01
C VAL A 21 8.43 7.09 -7.78
N SER A 22 8.12 7.28 -9.07
CA SER A 22 8.72 8.33 -9.90
C SER A 22 7.69 8.90 -10.90
N HIS A 23 8.11 9.81 -11.78
CA HIS A 23 7.25 10.28 -12.87
C HIS A 23 6.83 9.17 -13.84
N THR A 24 7.70 8.18 -14.03
CA THR A 24 7.58 7.13 -15.04
C THR A 24 7.37 5.74 -14.45
N THR A 25 7.64 5.56 -13.16
CA THR A 25 7.68 4.25 -12.51
C THR A 25 6.54 4.09 -11.50
N ILE A 26 5.80 3.00 -11.66
CA ILE A 26 4.78 2.52 -10.71
C ILE A 26 5.21 1.16 -10.18
N VAL A 27 5.04 0.94 -8.89
CA VAL A 27 5.34 -0.32 -8.22
C VAL A 27 4.04 -0.86 -7.63
N ILE A 28 3.69 -2.09 -7.98
CA ILE A 28 2.56 -2.80 -7.38
C ILE A 28 3.11 -3.72 -6.30
N LEU A 29 2.78 -3.43 -5.05
CA LEU A 29 3.08 -4.32 -3.92
C LEU A 29 1.92 -5.28 -3.70
N LYS A 30 2.20 -6.57 -3.84
CA LYS A 30 1.23 -7.65 -3.66
C LYS A 30 1.22 -8.20 -2.25
N GLY A 31 0.05 -8.52 -1.74
CA GLY A 31 -0.10 -9.14 -0.42
C GLY A 31 0.18 -8.19 0.75
N LEU A 32 -0.11 -6.90 0.57
CA LEU A 32 0.08 -5.86 1.56
C LEU A 32 -1.04 -5.89 2.60
N PRO A 33 -0.73 -5.99 3.90
CA PRO A 33 -1.71 -5.87 4.97
C PRO A 33 -2.17 -4.41 5.11
N VAL A 34 -3.47 -4.19 5.06
CA VAL A 34 -4.08 -2.86 5.16
C VAL A 34 -5.36 -2.91 5.98
N PHE A 35 -5.83 -1.76 6.44
CA PHE A 35 -7.21 -1.57 6.85
C PHE A 35 -8.02 -0.98 5.72
N GLN A 36 -9.13 -1.60 5.34
CA GLN A 36 -10.08 -1.06 4.37
C GLN A 36 -11.39 -0.65 5.05
N CYS A 37 -11.90 0.53 4.72
CA CYS A 37 -13.23 0.97 5.13
C CYS A 37 -14.31 0.13 4.44
N VAL A 38 -15.24 -0.41 5.23
CA VAL A 38 -16.36 -1.23 4.70
C VAL A 38 -17.35 -0.43 3.86
N SER A 39 -17.36 0.90 3.99
CA SER A 39 -18.34 1.78 3.33
C SER A 39 -17.75 2.53 2.13
N CYS A 40 -16.70 3.32 2.32
CA CYS A 40 -16.12 4.14 1.25
C CYS A 40 -14.88 3.51 0.57
N ARG A 41 -14.47 2.30 1.00
CA ARG A 41 -13.32 1.55 0.46
C ARG A 41 -11.95 2.22 0.63
N GLU A 42 -11.87 3.27 1.44
CA GLU A 42 -10.62 3.92 1.82
C GLU A 42 -9.65 2.93 2.47
N TYR A 43 -8.38 3.01 2.10
CA TYR A 43 -7.31 2.23 2.69
C TYR A 43 -6.58 3.01 3.78
N LEU A 44 -6.08 2.31 4.79
CA LEU A 44 -5.14 2.84 5.76
C LEU A 44 -4.05 1.80 6.00
N LEU A 45 -2.81 2.27 5.99
CA LEU A 45 -1.62 1.49 6.30
C LEU A 45 -1.17 1.85 7.71
N ASP A 46 -0.81 0.85 8.51
CA ASP A 46 -0.16 1.09 9.80
C ASP A 46 1.26 1.64 9.59
N ASP A 47 1.77 2.40 10.56
CA ASP A 47 3.09 3.02 10.49
C ASP A 47 4.20 1.98 10.22
N SER A 48 4.14 0.80 10.85
CA SER A 48 5.12 -0.27 10.62
C SER A 48 5.06 -0.85 9.21
N VAL A 49 3.87 -0.91 8.61
CA VAL A 49 3.69 -1.37 7.23
C VAL A 49 4.22 -0.31 6.27
N MET A 50 3.94 0.98 6.54
CA MET A 50 4.48 2.09 5.74
C MET A 50 6.00 2.13 5.75
N GLU A 51 6.64 1.97 6.91
CA GLU A 51 8.09 1.93 7.03
C GLU A 51 8.70 0.79 6.19
N GLN A 52 8.06 -0.38 6.18
CA GLN A 52 8.50 -1.50 5.33
C GLN A 52 8.26 -1.24 3.83
N VAL A 53 7.15 -0.60 3.47
CA VAL A 53 6.87 -0.19 2.08
C VAL A 53 7.94 0.79 1.59
N GLU A 54 8.31 1.78 2.39
CA GLU A 54 9.38 2.74 2.09
C GLU A 54 10.72 2.03 1.87
N ASN A 55 11.11 1.14 2.80
CA ASN A 55 12.32 0.34 2.66
C ASN A 55 12.33 -0.50 1.37
N ILE A 56 11.21 -1.13 1.01
CA ILE A 56 11.11 -1.89 -0.26
C ILE A 56 11.31 -0.95 -1.44
N ILE A 57 10.65 0.21 -1.44
CA ILE A 57 10.67 1.18 -2.53
C ILE A 57 12.07 1.80 -2.74
N GLU A 58 12.80 2.08 -1.67
CA GLU A 58 14.16 2.62 -1.75
C GLU A 58 15.16 1.72 -2.50
N HIS A 59 14.88 0.42 -2.56
CA HIS A 59 15.76 -0.58 -3.19
C HIS A 59 15.34 -0.94 -4.62
N ILE A 60 14.37 -0.22 -5.22
CA ILE A 60 13.82 -0.51 -6.55
C ILE A 60 14.66 0.14 -7.65
N ASP A 61 14.84 -0.58 -8.75
CA ASP A 61 15.45 -0.04 -9.96
C ASP A 61 14.46 0.90 -10.69
N ASN A 62 14.78 2.19 -10.72
CA ASN A 62 13.93 3.19 -11.38
C ASN A 62 13.97 3.13 -12.92
N SER A 63 14.69 2.17 -13.51
CA SER A 63 14.73 1.98 -14.96
C SER A 63 13.44 1.34 -15.54
N ALA A 64 12.64 0.68 -14.71
CA ALA A 64 11.37 0.08 -15.13
C ALA A 64 10.20 1.09 -15.08
N GLU A 65 9.25 0.96 -16.01
CA GLU A 65 8.00 1.73 -15.98
C GLU A 65 6.97 1.13 -15.00
N LEU A 66 6.97 -0.20 -14.86
CA LEU A 66 6.06 -0.93 -13.99
C LEU A 66 6.79 -2.12 -13.36
N GLU A 67 6.79 -2.18 -12.03
CA GLU A 67 7.27 -3.33 -11.28
C GLU A 67 6.18 -3.95 -10.42
N VAL A 68 6.25 -5.27 -10.23
CA VAL A 68 5.33 -6.02 -9.38
C VAL A 68 6.14 -6.81 -8.38
N LEU A 69 6.08 -6.42 -7.12
CA LEU A 69 6.81 -7.03 -6.03
C LEU A 69 5.85 -7.65 -5.03
N LYS A 70 6.30 -8.69 -4.33
CA LYS A 70 5.54 -9.27 -3.22
C LYS A 70 6.00 -8.63 -1.93
N TYR A 71 5.05 -8.18 -1.12
CA TYR A 71 5.33 -7.76 0.24
C TYR A 71 5.77 -8.97 1.07
N ALA A 72 6.98 -8.90 1.59
CA ALA A 72 7.59 -9.90 2.47
C ALA A 72 8.16 -9.17 3.68
N ALA A 73 7.29 -8.96 4.68
CA ALA A 73 7.63 -8.42 5.99
C ALA A 73 8.40 -9.42 6.86
#